data_AF-A3ZR22-F1
#
_entry.id   AF-A3ZR22-F1
#
_cell.length_a   1.000
_cell.length_b   1.000
_cell.length_c   1.000
_cell.angle_alpha   90.00
_cell.angle_beta   90.00
_cell.angle_gamma   90.00
#
_symmetry.space_group_name_H-M   'P 1'
#
loop_
_entity.id
_entity.type
_entity.pdbx_description
1 polymer ?
#
loop_
_entity_poly.entity_id
_entity_poly.type
_entity_poly.pdbx_seq_one_letter_code
_entity_poly.pdbx_strand_id
1 'polypeptide(L)'
;MNLILWMTSWFSARGKAISLYRRGMAKAKLRDYPGAVDFYSQTIALTATPADVRGMALYNRALVYSALGDGAKATDDLNQVLAVAETPANIKTEAKRKLARMRRHAGDAPAHA
;
A
#
# COMPACT_ATOMS: atom_id res chain seq x y z
N MET A 1 24.38 -28.31 -2.89
CA MET A 1 23.49 -27.16 -3.13
C MET A 1 22.09 -27.54 -2.62
N ASN A 2 21.65 -26.98 -1.48
CA ASN A 2 20.52 -27.55 -0.73
C ASN A 2 19.17 -26.91 -1.16
N LEU A 3 18.35 -27.66 -1.90
CA LEU A 3 17.07 -27.20 -2.46
C LEU A 3 16.06 -26.76 -1.38
N ILE A 4 16.20 -27.29 -0.15
CA ILE A 4 15.33 -27.04 1.01
C ILE A 4 15.48 -25.60 1.58
N LEU A 5 16.64 -24.95 1.38
CA LEU A 5 16.88 -23.58 1.89
C LEU A 5 16.07 -22.52 1.12
N TRP A 6 15.78 -22.74 -0.16
CA TRP A 6 14.92 -21.84 -0.94
C TRP A 6 13.45 -21.95 -0.52
N MET A 7 12.97 -23.16 -0.22
CA MET A 7 11.57 -23.39 0.18
C MET A 7 11.26 -22.86 1.60
N THR A 8 12.22 -22.94 2.54
CA THR A 8 12.04 -22.42 3.91
C THR A 8 12.07 -20.88 3.97
N SER A 9 12.79 -20.24 3.05
CA SER A 9 12.82 -18.77 2.91
C SER A 9 11.43 -18.18 2.57
N TRP A 10 10.62 -18.93 1.81
CA TRP A 10 9.31 -18.48 1.32
C TRP A 10 8.25 -18.34 2.42
N PHE A 11 8.22 -19.26 3.40
CA PHE A 11 7.27 -19.20 4.52
C PHE A 11 7.61 -18.07 5.51
N SER A 12 8.90 -17.79 5.70
CA SER A 12 9.38 -16.70 6.56
C SER A 12 9.04 -15.31 6.00
N ALA A 13 9.16 -15.14 4.68
CA ALA A 13 8.91 -13.86 4.02
C ALA A 13 7.46 -13.37 4.15
N ARG A 14 6.46 -14.26 3.99
CA ARG A 14 5.04 -13.91 4.15
C ARG A 14 4.73 -13.46 5.58
N GLY A 15 5.22 -14.17 6.59
CA GLY A 15 5.03 -13.81 7.99
C GLY A 15 5.62 -12.43 8.31
N LYS A 16 6.83 -12.14 7.84
CA LYS A 16 7.49 -10.84 8.02
C LYS A 16 6.70 -9.70 7.35
N ALA A 17 6.26 -9.90 6.11
CA ALA A 17 5.46 -8.91 5.39
C ALA A 17 4.13 -8.60 6.09
N ILE A 18 3.41 -9.63 6.55
CA ILE A 18 2.15 -9.47 7.30
C ILE A 18 2.38 -8.73 8.62
N SER A 19 3.48 -9.03 9.32
CA SER A 19 3.83 -8.36 10.59
C SER A 19 4.08 -6.86 10.40
N LEU A 20 4.91 -6.49 9.42
CA LEU A 20 5.16 -5.08 9.09
C LEU A 20 3.88 -4.36 8.66
N TYR A 21 3.08 -4.99 7.79
CA TYR A 21 1.79 -4.47 7.37
C TYR A 21 0.87 -4.16 8.56
N ARG A 22 0.73 -5.12 9.50
CA ARG A 22 -0.10 -4.95 10.70
C ARG A 22 0.42 -3.85 11.62
N ARG A 23 1.74 -3.65 11.73
CA ARG A 23 2.32 -2.51 12.47
C ARG A 23 1.96 -1.18 11.81
N GLY A 24 2.04 -1.10 10.49
CA GLY A 24 1.57 0.08 9.73
C GLY A 24 0.10 0.38 9.98
N MET A 25 -0.76 -0.64 9.99
CA MET A 25 -2.18 -0.48 10.32
C MET A 25 -2.40 0.04 11.75
N ALA A 26 -1.66 -0.49 12.73
CA ALA A 26 -1.76 -0.05 14.11
C ALA A 26 -1.35 1.43 14.25
N LYS A 27 -0.24 1.84 13.63
CA LYS A 27 0.20 3.24 13.60
C LYS A 27 -0.82 4.16 12.94
N ALA A 28 -1.40 3.74 11.81
CA ALA A 28 -2.45 4.50 11.13
C ALA A 28 -3.69 4.70 12.00
N LYS A 29 -4.10 3.66 12.76
CA LYS A 29 -5.22 3.75 13.72
C LYS A 29 -4.93 4.72 14.86
N LEU A 30 -3.68 4.80 15.30
CA LEU A 30 -3.21 5.77 16.30
C LEU A 30 -2.97 7.18 15.71
N ARG A 31 -3.28 7.39 14.42
CA ARG A 31 -2.98 8.63 13.66
C ARG A 31 -1.50 9.01 13.63
N ASP A 32 -0.60 8.08 13.95
CA ASP A 32 0.83 8.20 13.68
C ASP A 32 1.07 7.88 12.19
N TYR A 33 0.72 8.85 11.35
CA TYR A 33 0.80 8.72 9.90
C TYR A 33 2.24 8.55 9.38
N PRO A 34 3.26 9.29 9.88
CA PRO A 34 4.65 9.05 9.49
C PRO A 34 5.10 7.62 9.83
N GLY A 35 4.80 7.12 11.03
CA GLY A 35 5.12 5.76 11.43
C GLY A 35 4.37 4.70 10.61
N ALA A 36 3.13 4.98 10.21
CA ALA A 36 2.36 4.11 9.33
C ALA A 36 3.00 4.01 7.93
N VAL A 37 3.39 5.16 7.36
CA VAL A 37 4.06 5.24 6.06
C VAL A 37 5.36 4.44 6.07
N ASP A 38 6.16 4.55 7.12
CA ASP A 38 7.42 3.81 7.24
C ASP A 38 7.18 2.28 7.19
N PHE A 39 6.30 1.74 8.04
CA PHE A 39 6.04 0.30 8.04
C PHE A 39 5.40 -0.22 6.75
N TYR A 40 4.51 0.55 6.11
CA TYR A 40 3.99 0.18 4.80
C TYR A 40 5.10 0.19 3.73
N SER A 41 5.99 1.18 3.76
CA SER A 41 7.12 1.26 2.83
C SER A 41 8.07 0.08 2.99
N GLN A 42 8.38 -0.31 4.23
CA GLN A 42 9.17 -1.53 4.50
C GLN A 42 8.46 -2.79 3.98
N THR A 43 7.13 -2.88 4.14
CA THR A 43 6.34 -4.01 3.61
C THR A 43 6.46 -4.10 2.08
N ILE A 44 6.39 -2.96 1.38
CA ILE A 44 6.46 -2.88 -0.08
C ILE A 44 7.87 -3.21 -0.59
N ALA A 45 8.92 -2.78 0.11
CA ALA A 45 10.32 -2.96 -0.26
C ALA A 45 10.85 -4.38 -0.03
N LEU A 46 10.15 -5.21 0.76
CA LEU A 46 10.54 -6.61 0.97
C LEU A 46 10.47 -7.40 -0.34
N THR A 47 11.59 -8.06 -0.69
CA THR A 47 11.80 -8.77 -1.97
C THR A 47 10.72 -9.82 -2.25
N ALA A 48 10.28 -10.55 -1.23
CA ALA A 48 9.32 -11.64 -1.33
C ALA A 48 7.97 -11.32 -0.68
N THR A 49 7.52 -10.06 -0.72
CA THR A 49 6.17 -9.70 -0.26
C THR A 49 5.12 -10.26 -1.21
N PRO A 50 4.18 -11.09 -0.72
CA PRO A 50 3.06 -11.59 -1.50
C PRO A 50 2.23 -10.45 -2.10
N ALA A 51 1.71 -10.65 -3.32
CA ALA A 51 1.00 -9.61 -4.05
C ALA A 51 -0.24 -9.08 -3.31
N ASP A 52 -0.96 -9.94 -2.58
CA ASP A 52 -2.08 -9.55 -1.73
C ASP A 52 -1.65 -8.58 -0.63
N VAL A 53 -0.58 -8.90 0.10
CA VAL A 53 -0.06 -8.05 1.17
C VAL A 53 0.53 -6.76 0.62
N ARG A 54 1.24 -6.82 -0.53
CA ARG A 54 1.80 -5.64 -1.21
C ARG A 54 0.68 -4.68 -1.64
N GLY A 55 -0.38 -5.21 -2.25
CA GLY A 55 -1.54 -4.43 -2.67
C GLY A 55 -2.25 -3.76 -1.51
N MET A 56 -2.45 -4.47 -0.39
CA MET A 56 -3.02 -3.88 0.83
C MET A 56 -2.13 -2.78 1.43
N ALA A 57 -0.80 -2.98 1.45
CA ALA A 57 0.14 -2.00 1.97
C ALA A 57 0.16 -0.72 1.12
N LEU A 58 0.21 -0.85 -0.22
CA LEU A 58 0.12 0.29 -1.14
C LEU A 58 -1.21 1.04 -0.97
N TYR A 59 -2.33 0.31 -0.94
CA TYR A 59 -3.66 0.92 -0.77
C TYR A 59 -3.77 1.69 0.56
N ASN A 60 -3.35 1.09 1.67
CA ASN A 60 -3.43 1.75 2.98
C ASN A 60 -2.44 2.92 3.09
N ARG A 61 -1.25 2.82 2.49
CA ARG A 61 -0.31 3.96 2.45
C ARG A 61 -0.89 5.11 1.64
N ALA A 62 -1.60 4.85 0.54
CA ALA A 62 -2.34 5.87 -0.19
C ALA A 62 -3.42 6.55 0.66
N LEU A 63 -4.15 5.80 1.49
CA LEU A 63 -5.12 6.38 2.42
C LEU A 63 -4.44 7.29 3.46
N VAL A 64 -3.27 6.89 3.96
CA VAL A 64 -2.49 7.69 4.91
C VAL A 64 -1.94 8.96 4.23
N TYR A 65 -1.38 8.86 3.03
CA TYR A 65 -0.95 10.04 2.26
C TYR A 65 -2.11 10.99 1.97
N SER A 66 -3.29 10.44 1.63
CA SER A 66 -4.51 11.24 1.47
C SER A 66 -4.92 11.95 2.77
N ALA A 67 -4.74 11.34 3.95
CA ALA A 67 -5.01 11.97 5.24
C ALA A 67 -3.97 13.04 5.61
N LEU A 68 -2.73 12.91 5.10
CA LEU A 68 -1.65 13.88 5.22
C LEU A 68 -1.75 15.03 4.19
N GLY A 69 -2.74 15.01 3.28
CA GLY A 69 -2.88 15.99 2.21
C GLY A 69 -1.96 15.76 1.00
N ASP A 70 -1.17 14.69 0.99
CA ASP A 70 -0.28 14.34 -0.12
C ASP A 70 -1.04 13.52 -1.18
N GLY A 71 -1.92 14.22 -1.91
CA GLY A 71 -2.76 13.62 -2.96
C GLY A 71 -1.96 13.04 -4.12
N ALA A 72 -0.76 13.56 -4.38
CA ALA A 72 0.14 13.09 -5.43
C ALA A 72 0.69 11.70 -5.09
N LYS A 73 1.30 11.52 -3.91
CA LYS A 73 1.78 10.19 -3.48
C LYS A 73 0.65 9.19 -3.29
N ALA A 74 -0.49 9.64 -2.78
CA ALA A 74 -1.67 8.78 -2.69
C ALA A 74 -2.13 8.28 -4.06
N THR A 75 -2.13 9.14 -5.08
CA THR A 75 -2.49 8.76 -6.46
C THR A 75 -1.48 7.78 -7.06
N ASP A 76 -0.19 8.00 -6.83
CA ASP A 76 0.87 7.10 -7.29
C ASP A 76 0.71 5.69 -6.69
N ASP A 77 0.57 5.59 -5.37
CA ASP A 77 0.36 4.31 -4.69
C ASP A 77 -0.90 3.58 -5.21
N LEU A 78 -2.00 4.30 -5.45
CA LEU A 78 -3.21 3.72 -6.02
C LEU A 78 -3.01 3.20 -7.45
N ASN A 79 -2.23 3.91 -8.28
CA ASN A 79 -1.89 3.44 -9.62
C ASN A 79 -1.01 2.18 -9.55
N GLN A 80 -0.07 2.13 -8.61
CA GLN A 80 0.75 0.92 -8.39
C GLN A 80 -0.10 -0.29 -7.99
N VAL A 81 -1.13 -0.13 -7.15
CA VAL A 81 -2.10 -1.21 -6.83
C VAL A 81 -2.72 -1.80 -8.10
N LEU A 82 -3.06 -0.96 -9.08
CA LEU A 82 -3.69 -1.38 -10.33
C LEU A 82 -2.70 -2.03 -11.31
N ALA A 83 -1.44 -1.61 -11.29
CA ALA A 83 -0.38 -2.12 -12.16
C ALA A 83 0.09 -3.53 -11.77
N VAL A 84 0.03 -3.90 -10.49
CA VAL A 84 0.44 -5.23 -10.02
C VAL A 84 -0.60 -6.27 -10.47
N ALA A 85 -0.19 -7.18 -11.36
CA ALA A 85 -1.07 -8.17 -11.99
C ALA A 85 -1.79 -9.05 -10.95
N GLU A 86 -1.05 -9.57 -9.97
CA GLU A 86 -1.52 -10.51 -8.95
C GLU A 86 -2.26 -9.85 -7.76
N THR A 87 -2.44 -8.52 -7.77
CA THR A 87 -3.23 -7.88 -6.72
C THR A 87 -4.69 -8.37 -6.77
N PRO A 88 -5.28 -8.79 -5.63
CA PRO A 88 -6.67 -9.20 -5.54
C PRO A 88 -7.67 -8.18 -6.13
N ALA A 89 -8.70 -8.69 -6.82
CA ALA A 89 -9.66 -7.87 -7.56
C ALA A 89 -10.44 -6.89 -6.67
N ASN A 90 -10.75 -7.28 -5.42
CA ASN A 90 -11.39 -6.40 -4.45
C ASN A 90 -10.52 -5.17 -4.14
N ILE A 91 -9.22 -5.35 -3.91
CA ILE A 91 -8.28 -4.25 -3.65
C ILE A 91 -8.17 -3.33 -4.87
N LYS A 92 -8.06 -3.90 -6.09
CA LYS A 92 -8.06 -3.10 -7.33
C LYS A 92 -9.35 -2.29 -7.48
N THR A 93 -10.50 -2.87 -7.13
CA THR A 93 -11.80 -2.19 -7.19
C THR A 93 -11.86 -1.01 -6.23
N GLU A 94 -11.41 -1.21 -4.99
CA GLU A 94 -11.34 -0.14 -3.99
C GLU A 94 -10.37 0.97 -4.39
N ALA A 95 -9.21 0.60 -4.97
CA ALA A 95 -8.24 1.55 -5.46
C ALA A 95 -8.80 2.41 -6.61
N LYS A 96 -9.46 1.81 -7.60
CA LYS A 96 -10.15 2.54 -8.68
C LYS A 96 -11.18 3.53 -8.13
N ARG A 97 -11.99 3.10 -7.15
CA ARG A 97 -13.00 3.96 -6.51
C ARG A 97 -12.37 5.14 -5.78
N LYS A 98 -11.31 4.91 -5.01
CA LYS A 98 -10.59 5.98 -4.29
C LYS A 98 -9.95 6.96 -5.28
N LEU A 99 -9.30 6.45 -6.33
CA LEU A 99 -8.68 7.26 -7.38
C LEU A 99 -9.71 8.14 -8.11
N ALA A 100 -10.88 7.58 -8.47
CA ALA A 100 -11.95 8.34 -9.10
C ALA A 100 -12.45 9.49 -8.20
N ARG A 101 -12.60 9.26 -6.89
CA ARG A 101 -12.97 10.32 -5.94
C ARG A 101 -11.93 11.42 -5.86
N MET A 102 -10.64 11.06 -5.81
CA MET A 102 -9.54 12.02 -5.75
C MET A 102 -9.45 12.87 -7.02
N ARG A 103 -9.65 12.27 -8.20
CA ARG A 103 -9.64 12.98 -9.48
C ARG A 103 -10.79 13.99 -9.60
N ARG A 104 -11.98 13.64 -9.11
CA ARG A 104 -13.12 14.58 -9.07
C ARG A 104 -12.80 15.78 -8.17
N HIS A 105 -12.37 15.50 -6.93
CA HIS A 105 -12.00 16.58 -6.00
C HIS A 105 -10.84 17.46 -6.49
N ALA A 106 -9.90 16.91 -7.26
CA ALA A 106 -8.82 17.69 -7.86
C ALA A 106 -9.30 18.57 -9.04
N GLY A 107 -10.30 18.11 -9.81
CA GLY A 107 -10.91 18.88 -10.90
C GLY A 107 -11.90 19.94 -10.42
N ASP A 108 -12.50 19.74 -9.24
CA ASP A 108 -13.44 20.68 -8.61
C ASP A 108 -12.72 21.78 -7.79
N ALA A 109 -11.40 21.65 -7.58
CA ALA A 109 -10.61 22.69 -6.93
C ALA A 109 -10.52 23.90 -7.87
N PRO A 110 -10.97 25.09 -7.47
CA PRO A 110 -10.84 26.28 -8.31
C PRO A 110 -9.36 26.45 -8.64
N ALA A 111 -9.06 26.60 -9.94
CA ALA A 111 -7.74 27.01 -10.39
C ALA A 111 -7.47 28.38 -9.78
N HIS A 112 -6.83 28.42 -8.62
CA HIS A 112 -6.51 29.67 -7.97
C HIS A 112 -5.51 30.42 -8.85
N ALA A 113 -5.94 31.64 -9.19
CA ALA A 113 -5.32 32.65 -10.03
C ALA A 113 -3.98 33.16 -9.51
#